data_AF-S5AJ27-F1
#
_entry.id   AF-S5AJ27-F1
#
_cell.length_a   1.000
_cell.length_b   1.000
_cell.length_c   1.000
_cell.angle_alpha   90.00
_cell.angle_beta   90.00
_cell.angle_gamma   90.00
#
_symmetry.space_group_name_H-M   'P 1'
#
loop_
_entity.id
_entity.type
_entity.pdbx_description
1 polymer ?
#
loop_
_entity_poly.entity_id
_entity_poly.type
_entity_poly.pdbx_seq_one_letter_code
_entity_poly.pdbx_strand_id
1 'polypeptide(L)'
;MSVENKFIKIDSFNIKKIANMMMDLANVNARNIPKLSMEKAAAYVFSQALTKQKDFKEAYKDNRIPRVIPRDPRKFYTGFKSWAEFIDIGEREYQQNGVPSTTIPTYDTLREEVQKKHISTRLAYNESAKNGELGELAPARPDIVYQEFRTWSLFLAKSSSDVFLSFSQAKTKVKEMGIKTSTQWFELCSQGNRPPEIPFNPKEYYSEWQGWTAFLK
;
A
#
# COMPACT_ATOMS: atom_id res chain seq x y z
N MET A 1 22.80 -47.95 7.41
CA MET A 1 22.96 -46.50 7.66
C MET A 1 21.72 -45.81 7.12
N SER A 2 20.84 -45.38 8.02
CA SER A 2 19.54 -44.78 7.73
C SER A 2 19.72 -43.27 7.55
N VAL A 3 19.17 -42.70 6.48
CA VAL A 3 19.13 -41.23 6.31
C VAL A 3 17.72 -40.79 6.67
N GLU A 4 17.58 -40.22 7.87
CA GLU A 4 16.33 -39.68 8.39
C GLU A 4 15.88 -38.45 7.60
N ASN A 5 14.65 -38.54 7.07
CA ASN A 5 13.97 -37.49 6.35
C ASN A 5 13.47 -36.43 7.36
N LYS A 6 14.23 -35.35 7.58
CA LYS A 6 13.81 -34.23 8.43
C LYS A 6 12.73 -33.40 7.70
N PHE A 7 11.47 -33.82 7.86
CA PHE A 7 10.34 -32.94 7.63
C PHE A 7 10.42 -31.76 8.61
N ILE A 8 10.67 -30.56 8.09
CA ILE A 8 10.56 -29.30 8.82
C ILE A 8 9.10 -29.17 9.25
N LYS A 9 8.80 -29.35 10.55
CA LYS A 9 7.51 -28.99 11.14
C LYS A 9 7.38 -27.47 11.09
N ILE A 10 6.77 -26.97 10.02
CA ILE A 10 6.36 -25.56 9.93
C ILE A 10 5.16 -25.41 10.86
N ASP A 11 5.30 -24.55 11.86
CA ASP A 11 4.29 -24.36 12.90
C ASP A 11 2.97 -23.83 12.32
N SER A 12 1.84 -24.38 12.79
CA SER A 12 0.49 -24.03 12.30
C SER A 12 0.16 -22.55 12.49
N PHE A 13 0.82 -21.89 13.46
CA PHE A 13 0.74 -20.46 13.70
C PHE A 13 1.41 -19.62 12.60
N ASN A 14 2.56 -20.07 12.09
CA ASN A 14 3.23 -19.41 10.96
C ASN A 14 2.47 -19.65 9.65
N ILE A 15 1.86 -20.83 9.47
CA ILE A 15 0.98 -21.09 8.32
C ILE A 15 -0.26 -20.21 8.37
N LYS A 16 -0.87 -19.98 9.54
CA LYS A 16 -1.99 -19.03 9.70
C LYS A 16 -1.58 -17.57 9.47
N LYS A 17 -0.38 -17.17 9.89
CA LYS A 17 0.17 -15.82 9.64
C LYS A 17 0.48 -15.59 8.16
N ILE A 18 1.07 -16.58 7.49
CA ILE A 18 1.34 -16.57 6.04
C ILE A 18 0.03 -16.66 5.24
N ALA A 19 -0.94 -17.47 5.69
CA ALA A 19 -2.26 -17.54 5.11
C ALA A 19 -3.02 -16.21 5.30
N ASN A 20 -2.93 -15.54 6.46
CA ASN A 20 -3.47 -14.18 6.66
C ASN A 20 -2.79 -13.15 5.74
N MET A 21 -1.47 -13.26 5.50
CA MET A 21 -0.77 -12.41 4.52
C MET A 21 -1.21 -12.65 3.07
N MET A 22 -1.73 -13.83 2.73
CA MET A 22 -2.26 -14.14 1.40
C MET A 22 -3.79 -13.99 1.28
N MET A 23 -4.53 -13.97 2.39
CA MET A 23 -6.00 -14.07 2.39
C MET A 23 -6.77 -12.74 2.38
N ASP A 24 -6.18 -11.61 2.71
CA ASP A 24 -7.03 -10.45 3.05
C ASP A 24 -7.62 -9.68 1.85
N LEU A 25 -7.16 -9.98 0.63
CA LEU A 25 -7.69 -9.31 -0.55
C LEU A 25 -8.98 -9.93 -1.09
N ALA A 26 -9.38 -11.13 -0.65
CA ALA A 26 -10.55 -11.83 -1.20
C ALA A 26 -11.82 -10.95 -1.19
N ASN A 27 -11.99 -10.17 -0.12
CA ASN A 27 -13.13 -9.27 0.07
C ASN A 27 -12.90 -7.86 -0.51
N VAL A 28 -11.66 -7.52 -0.89
CA VAL A 28 -11.32 -6.22 -1.48
C VAL A 28 -11.77 -6.20 -2.94
N ASN A 29 -12.50 -5.14 -3.32
CA ASN A 29 -12.92 -4.96 -4.71
C ASN A 29 -11.70 -4.86 -5.65
N ALA A 30 -11.75 -5.54 -6.80
CA ALA A 30 -10.63 -5.65 -7.73
C ALA A 30 -10.09 -4.28 -8.22
N ARG A 31 -10.92 -3.24 -8.21
CA ARG A 31 -10.55 -1.86 -8.58
C ARG A 31 -9.64 -1.17 -7.57
N ASN A 32 -9.65 -1.62 -6.31
CA ASN A 32 -8.85 -1.07 -5.22
C ASN A 32 -7.53 -1.84 -5.04
N ILE A 33 -7.38 -2.99 -5.70
CA ILE A 33 -6.16 -3.78 -5.70
C ILE A 33 -5.19 -3.17 -6.73
N PRO A 34 -3.98 -2.72 -6.31
CA PRO A 34 -2.97 -2.20 -7.22
C PRO A 34 -2.61 -3.25 -8.27
N LYS A 35 -2.29 -2.79 -9.49
CA LYS A 35 -1.93 -3.67 -10.60
C LYS A 35 -0.47 -3.48 -10.96
N LEU A 36 0.18 -4.59 -11.31
CA LEU A 36 1.50 -4.54 -11.92
C LEU A 36 1.46 -3.80 -13.27
N SER A 37 2.59 -3.25 -13.67
CA SER A 37 2.87 -2.76 -15.00
C SER A 37 2.67 -3.86 -16.03
N MET A 38 2.52 -3.46 -17.29
CA MET A 38 2.28 -4.42 -18.36
C MET A 38 3.43 -5.43 -18.48
N GLU A 39 4.65 -4.95 -18.34
CA GLU A 39 5.89 -5.73 -18.45
C GLU A 39 5.96 -6.80 -17.36
N LYS A 40 5.75 -6.42 -16.10
CA LYS A 40 5.80 -7.37 -14.98
C LYS A 40 4.59 -8.31 -14.96
N ALA A 41 3.39 -7.81 -15.29
CA ALA A 41 2.25 -8.70 -15.45
C ALA A 41 2.48 -9.74 -16.56
N ALA A 42 3.06 -9.32 -17.68
CA ALA A 42 3.42 -10.20 -18.78
C ALA A 42 4.51 -11.21 -18.38
N ALA A 43 5.55 -10.77 -17.67
CA ALA A 43 6.61 -11.65 -17.17
C ALA A 43 6.07 -12.73 -16.24
N TYR A 44 5.13 -12.37 -15.35
CA TYR A 44 4.44 -13.36 -14.55
C TYR A 44 3.67 -14.35 -15.43
N VAL A 45 2.85 -13.88 -16.38
CA VAL A 45 2.05 -14.74 -17.27
C VAL A 45 2.93 -15.70 -18.07
N PHE A 46 4.07 -15.22 -18.59
CA PHE A 46 5.08 -16.02 -19.26
C PHE A 46 5.69 -17.08 -18.34
N SER A 47 6.08 -16.71 -17.11
CA SER A 47 6.64 -17.64 -16.12
C SER A 47 5.69 -18.80 -15.74
N GLN A 48 4.38 -18.60 -15.89
CA GLN A 48 3.36 -19.62 -15.66
C GLN A 48 3.05 -20.46 -16.91
N ALA A 49 3.82 -20.29 -17.99
CA ALA A 49 3.61 -20.92 -19.30
C ALA A 49 2.22 -20.64 -19.92
N LEU A 50 1.58 -19.52 -19.57
CA LEU A 50 0.25 -19.14 -20.06
C LEU A 50 0.35 -18.34 -21.36
N THR A 51 0.96 -18.93 -22.39
CA THR A 51 1.26 -18.26 -23.67
C THR A 51 0.03 -18.05 -24.55
N LYS A 52 -1.11 -18.69 -24.25
CA LYS A 52 -2.38 -18.51 -24.95
C LYS A 52 -3.38 -17.74 -24.10
N GLN A 53 -4.10 -16.80 -24.73
CA GLN A 53 -5.11 -15.99 -24.05
C GLN A 53 -6.23 -16.83 -23.40
N LYS A 54 -6.60 -17.95 -24.03
CA LYS A 54 -7.64 -18.86 -23.50
C LYS A 54 -7.21 -19.44 -22.16
N ASP A 55 -5.99 -19.98 -22.11
CA ASP A 55 -5.43 -20.63 -20.93
C ASP A 55 -5.26 -19.63 -19.77
N PHE A 56 -4.85 -18.39 -20.07
CA PHE A 56 -4.83 -17.30 -19.09
C PHE A 56 -6.22 -17.00 -18.51
N LYS A 57 -7.25 -16.90 -19.37
CA LYS A 57 -8.62 -16.63 -18.91
C LYS A 57 -9.18 -17.76 -18.06
N GLU A 58 -8.86 -19.01 -18.37
CA GLU A 58 -9.23 -20.18 -17.58
C GLU A 58 -8.50 -20.17 -16.23
N ALA A 59 -7.18 -19.96 -16.22
CA ALA A 59 -6.41 -19.82 -14.99
C ALA A 59 -6.91 -18.69 -14.08
N TYR A 60 -7.35 -17.57 -14.66
CA TYR A 60 -7.93 -16.48 -13.89
C TYR A 60 -9.27 -16.88 -13.25
N LYS A 61 -10.13 -17.61 -13.99
CA LYS A 61 -11.41 -18.11 -13.43
C LYS A 61 -11.18 -19.10 -12.30
N ASP A 62 -10.12 -19.89 -12.39
CA ASP A 62 -9.72 -20.87 -11.37
C ASP A 62 -9.00 -20.23 -10.17
N ASN A 63 -8.90 -18.89 -10.11
CA ASN A 63 -8.14 -18.15 -9.09
C ASN A 63 -6.64 -18.52 -9.00
N ARG A 64 -6.07 -19.06 -10.09
CA ARG A 64 -4.63 -19.38 -10.18
C ARG A 64 -3.77 -18.15 -10.53
N ILE A 65 -4.41 -17.03 -10.85
CA ILE A 65 -3.74 -15.77 -11.20
C ILE A 65 -3.94 -14.76 -10.06
N PRO A 66 -2.85 -14.22 -9.48
CA PRO A 66 -2.91 -13.16 -8.49
C PRO A 66 -3.70 -11.96 -8.99
N ARG A 67 -4.56 -11.39 -8.14
CA ARG A 67 -5.44 -10.28 -8.51
C ARG A 67 -4.70 -8.97 -8.79
N VAL A 68 -3.40 -8.89 -8.51
CA VAL A 68 -2.51 -7.79 -8.95
C VAL A 68 -2.25 -7.82 -10.46
N ILE A 69 -2.60 -8.91 -11.14
CA ILE A 69 -2.63 -8.99 -12.59
C ILE A 69 -4.07 -8.69 -13.05
N PRO A 70 -4.26 -7.78 -14.01
CA PRO A 70 -5.60 -7.44 -14.48
C PRO A 70 -6.26 -8.63 -15.19
N ARG A 71 -7.55 -8.83 -14.92
CA ARG A 71 -8.37 -9.89 -15.56
C ARG A 71 -8.41 -9.78 -17.10
N ASP A 72 -8.37 -8.55 -17.61
CA ASP A 72 -8.34 -8.28 -19.05
C ASP A 72 -7.21 -7.31 -19.36
N PRO A 73 -5.96 -7.79 -19.56
CA PRO A 73 -4.80 -6.96 -19.87
C PRO A 73 -5.04 -6.03 -21.05
N ARG A 74 -5.83 -6.46 -22.05
CA ARG A 74 -6.17 -5.69 -23.25
C ARG A 74 -6.93 -4.41 -22.96
N LYS A 75 -7.82 -4.44 -21.96
CA LYS A 75 -8.63 -3.28 -21.57
C LYS A 75 -7.92 -2.41 -20.54
N PHE A 76 -6.99 -2.99 -19.79
CA PHE A 76 -6.33 -2.32 -18.69
C PHE A 76 -5.09 -1.55 -19.14
N TYR A 77 -4.24 -2.16 -19.96
CA TYR A 77 -3.00 -1.53 -20.43
C TYR A 77 -3.24 -0.80 -21.74
N THR A 78 -2.99 0.52 -21.76
CA THR A 78 -3.10 1.35 -22.97
C THR A 78 -2.12 0.94 -24.06
N GLY A 79 -0.95 0.40 -23.69
CA GLY A 79 0.08 -0.10 -24.61
C GLY A 79 -0.16 -1.51 -25.14
N PHE A 80 -1.27 -2.17 -24.78
CA PHE A 80 -1.54 -3.53 -25.22
C PHE A 80 -1.93 -3.56 -26.71
N LYS A 81 -1.14 -4.25 -27.55
CA LYS A 81 -1.47 -4.43 -28.97
C LYS A 81 -2.01 -5.81 -29.31
N SER A 82 -1.29 -6.86 -28.89
CA SER A 82 -1.67 -8.25 -29.16
C SER A 82 -1.20 -9.18 -28.03
N TRP A 83 -1.79 -10.37 -27.95
CA TRP A 83 -1.38 -11.36 -26.95
C TRP A 83 0.03 -11.89 -27.23
N ALA A 84 0.41 -12.05 -28.50
CA ALA A 84 1.76 -12.45 -28.88
C ALA A 84 2.79 -11.41 -28.39
N GLU A 85 2.57 -10.13 -28.71
CA GLU A 85 3.47 -9.05 -28.26
C GLU A 85 3.51 -8.92 -26.73
N PHE A 86 2.38 -9.14 -26.06
CA PHE A 86 2.33 -9.17 -24.59
C PHE A 86 3.23 -10.27 -24.03
N ILE A 87 3.21 -11.47 -24.62
CA ILE A 87 4.11 -12.57 -24.22
C ILE A 87 5.57 -12.25 -24.55
N ASP A 88 5.87 -11.66 -25.70
CA ASP A 88 7.25 -11.25 -26.08
C ASP A 88 7.82 -10.18 -25.14
N ILE A 89 6.98 -9.26 -24.66
CA ILE A 89 7.35 -8.30 -23.61
C ILE A 89 7.65 -9.04 -22.31
N GLY A 90 6.77 -9.97 -21.92
CA GLY A 90 6.92 -10.75 -20.70
C GLY A 90 8.16 -11.63 -20.68
N GLU A 91 8.48 -12.27 -21.80
CA GLU A 91 9.70 -13.05 -21.96
C GLU A 91 10.94 -12.18 -21.75
N ARG A 92 11.03 -11.02 -22.41
CA ARG A 92 12.16 -10.10 -22.26
C ARG A 92 12.33 -9.63 -20.82
N GLU A 93 11.25 -9.20 -20.18
CA GLU A 93 11.25 -8.77 -18.78
C GLU A 93 11.63 -9.91 -17.83
N TYR A 94 11.13 -11.13 -18.07
CA TYR A 94 11.48 -12.32 -17.29
C TYR A 94 12.96 -12.69 -17.42
N GLN A 95 13.52 -12.65 -18.64
CA GLN A 95 14.94 -12.93 -18.84
C GLN A 95 15.84 -11.90 -18.16
N GLN A 96 15.40 -10.64 -18.09
CA GLN A 96 16.16 -9.57 -17.47
C GLN A 96 16.04 -9.55 -15.94
N ASN A 97 14.83 -9.71 -15.40
CA ASN A 97 14.52 -9.43 -14.00
C ASN A 97 13.95 -10.65 -13.23
N GLY A 98 13.73 -11.78 -13.90
CA GLY A 98 13.14 -12.99 -13.32
C GLY A 98 11.63 -12.87 -13.10
N VAL A 99 11.10 -13.71 -12.20
CA VAL A 99 9.69 -13.67 -11.81
C VAL A 99 9.43 -12.42 -10.96
N PRO A 100 8.50 -11.53 -11.35
CA PRO A 100 8.20 -10.35 -10.55
C PRO A 100 7.44 -10.72 -9.27
N SER A 101 7.68 -9.97 -8.20
CA SER A 101 6.91 -10.10 -6.97
C SER A 101 5.45 -9.72 -7.21
N THR A 102 4.54 -10.59 -6.77
CA THR A 102 3.09 -10.33 -6.79
C THR A 102 2.54 -9.98 -5.40
N THR A 103 3.42 -9.81 -4.42
CA THR A 103 3.06 -9.57 -3.03
C THR A 103 2.80 -8.09 -2.81
N ILE A 104 1.59 -7.75 -2.39
CA ILE A 104 1.26 -6.40 -1.92
C ILE A 104 2.01 -6.19 -0.60
N PRO A 105 2.65 -5.02 -0.37
CA PRO A 105 3.26 -4.73 0.92
C PRO A 105 2.21 -4.84 2.02
N THR A 106 2.61 -5.37 3.18
CA THR A 106 1.77 -5.37 4.38
C THR A 106 1.57 -3.94 4.88
N TYR A 107 0.55 -3.73 5.73
CA TYR A 107 0.32 -2.45 6.40
C TYR A 107 1.59 -1.90 7.06
N ASP A 108 2.28 -2.74 7.83
CA ASP A 108 3.50 -2.36 8.56
C ASP A 108 4.65 -2.01 7.62
N THR A 109 4.95 -2.88 6.63
CA THR A 109 6.04 -2.62 5.67
C THR A 109 5.81 -1.36 4.85
N LEU A 110 4.55 -1.09 4.47
CA LEU A 110 4.23 0.14 3.74
C LEU A 110 4.35 1.36 4.63
N ARG A 111 3.88 1.25 5.88
CA ARG A 111 3.99 2.34 6.87
C ARG A 111 5.45 2.67 7.19
N GLU A 112 6.32 1.68 7.32
CA GLU A 112 7.77 1.86 7.49
C GLU A 112 8.38 2.65 6.33
N GLU A 113 8.04 2.29 5.08
CA GLU A 113 8.54 3.00 3.90
C GLU A 113 7.98 4.43 3.80
N VAL A 114 6.70 4.64 4.14
CA VAL A 114 6.09 5.98 4.25
C VAL A 114 6.85 6.86 5.26
N GLN A 115 7.19 6.30 6.42
CA GLN A 115 7.92 7.02 7.47
C GLN A 115 9.36 7.32 7.07
N LYS A 116 10.05 6.34 6.49
CA LYS A 116 11.43 6.47 5.98
C LYS A 116 11.55 7.54 4.90
N LYS A 117 10.51 7.71 4.08
CA LYS A 117 10.42 8.76 3.05
C LYS A 117 9.84 10.08 3.57
N HIS A 118 9.57 10.19 4.86
CA HIS A 118 9.01 11.38 5.50
C HIS A 118 7.68 11.85 4.89
N ILE A 119 6.87 10.91 4.38
CA ILE A 119 5.56 11.19 3.79
C ILE A 119 4.57 11.43 4.93
N SER A 120 4.11 12.68 5.08
CA SER A 120 3.31 13.12 6.23
C SER A 120 1.91 13.61 5.87
N THR A 121 1.56 13.64 4.58
CA THR A 121 0.24 14.03 4.08
C THR A 121 -0.35 13.01 3.13
N ARG A 122 -1.68 13.00 3.03
CA ARG A 122 -2.39 12.14 2.08
C ARG A 122 -2.06 12.49 0.63
N LEU A 123 -1.84 13.77 0.33
CA LEU A 123 -1.47 14.20 -1.03
C LEU A 123 -0.10 13.62 -1.41
N ALA A 124 0.91 13.82 -0.57
CA ALA A 124 2.25 13.27 -0.79
C ALA A 124 2.21 11.73 -0.90
N TYR A 125 1.43 11.06 -0.04
CA TYR A 125 1.25 9.61 -0.16
C TYR A 125 0.69 9.20 -1.53
N ASN A 126 -0.38 9.86 -1.98
CA ASN A 126 -1.00 9.54 -3.26
C ASN A 126 -0.04 9.76 -4.43
N GLU A 127 0.77 10.81 -4.39
CA GLU A 127 1.78 11.11 -5.41
C GLU A 127 2.89 10.06 -5.41
N SER A 128 3.46 9.75 -4.23
CA SER A 128 4.50 8.73 -4.07
C SER A 128 4.02 7.30 -4.38
N ALA A 129 2.74 6.99 -4.16
CA ALA A 129 2.16 5.71 -4.59
C ALA A 129 1.97 5.69 -6.11
N LYS A 130 1.47 6.79 -6.71
CA LYS A 130 1.22 6.91 -8.14
C LYS A 130 2.49 6.86 -8.97
N ASN A 131 3.57 7.49 -8.52
CA ASN A 131 4.84 7.53 -9.23
C ASN A 131 5.75 6.32 -8.95
N GLY A 132 5.30 5.39 -8.10
CA GLY A 132 6.02 4.16 -7.78
C GLY A 132 7.11 4.29 -6.72
N GLU A 133 7.29 5.45 -6.09
CA GLU A 133 8.26 5.66 -5.00
C GLU A 133 8.01 4.73 -3.80
N LEU A 134 6.75 4.40 -3.53
CA LEU A 134 6.36 3.45 -2.47
C LEU A 134 6.35 1.99 -2.93
N GLY A 135 6.82 1.74 -4.15
CA GLY A 135 6.70 0.46 -4.82
C GLY A 135 5.40 0.34 -5.63
N GLU A 136 5.48 -0.40 -6.72
CA GLU A 136 4.42 -0.55 -7.71
C GLU A 136 3.12 -1.16 -7.18
N LEU A 137 3.23 -2.01 -6.15
CA LEU A 137 2.09 -2.62 -5.48
C LEU A 137 1.66 -1.86 -4.22
N ALA A 138 2.15 -0.64 -3.99
CA ALA A 138 1.61 0.23 -2.95
C ALA A 138 0.14 0.56 -3.27
N PRO A 139 -0.82 0.26 -2.37
CA PRO A 139 -2.21 0.53 -2.63
C PRO A 139 -2.49 2.05 -2.60
N ALA A 140 -3.16 2.56 -3.62
CA ALA A 140 -3.65 3.95 -3.62
C ALA A 140 -4.74 4.20 -2.55
N ARG A 141 -5.40 3.13 -2.09
CA ARG A 141 -6.46 3.14 -1.07
C ARG A 141 -6.10 2.19 0.08
N PRO A 142 -5.06 2.50 0.88
CA PRO A 142 -4.67 1.67 2.01
C PRO A 142 -5.81 1.52 3.04
N ASP A 143 -6.70 2.52 3.10
CA ASP A 143 -7.92 2.55 3.91
C ASP A 143 -8.97 1.50 3.52
N ILE A 144 -8.90 0.95 2.31
CA ILE A 144 -9.78 -0.14 1.85
C ILE A 144 -9.04 -1.47 1.82
N VAL A 145 -7.73 -1.44 1.57
CA VAL A 145 -6.92 -2.65 1.38
C VAL A 145 -6.53 -3.30 2.70
N TYR A 146 -6.28 -2.51 3.74
CA TYR A 146 -5.83 -3.02 5.04
C TYR A 146 -6.93 -2.90 6.09
N GLN A 147 -7.28 -4.01 6.76
CA GLN A 147 -8.24 -4.03 7.85
C GLN A 147 -7.73 -3.29 9.11
N GLU A 148 -6.42 -3.23 9.26
CA GLU A 148 -5.71 -2.54 10.35
C GLU A 148 -5.73 -1.03 10.18
N PHE A 149 -6.05 -0.53 8.99
CA PHE A 149 -6.13 0.91 8.73
C PHE A 149 -7.22 1.53 9.61
N ARG A 150 -6.85 2.56 10.39
CA ARG A 150 -7.78 3.29 11.26
C ARG A 150 -8.08 4.66 10.71
N THR A 151 -7.04 5.50 10.58
CA THR A 151 -7.15 6.85 10.02
C THR A 151 -5.87 7.21 9.27
N TRP A 152 -5.98 8.15 8.33
CA TRP A 152 -4.82 8.69 7.64
C TRP A 152 -3.83 9.34 8.60
N SER A 153 -4.32 9.99 9.66
CA SER A 153 -3.45 10.59 10.69
C SER A 153 -2.56 9.54 11.35
N LEU A 154 -3.12 8.39 11.76
CA LEU A 154 -2.35 7.32 12.42
C LEU A 154 -1.39 6.61 11.45
N PHE A 155 -1.85 6.36 10.22
CA PHE A 155 -1.04 5.72 9.19
C PHE A 155 0.20 6.57 8.83
N LEU A 156 0.01 7.89 8.67
CA LEU A 156 1.08 8.84 8.32
C LEU A 156 1.86 9.38 9.54
N ALA A 157 1.54 8.94 10.75
CA ALA A 157 2.27 9.33 11.96
C ALA A 157 3.65 8.65 12.03
N LYS A 158 4.63 9.32 12.64
CA LYS A 158 5.97 8.78 12.90
C LYS A 158 5.89 7.61 13.89
N SER A 159 6.76 6.61 13.74
CA SER A 159 6.74 5.34 14.49
C SER A 159 7.09 5.43 15.99
N SER A 160 7.48 6.60 16.49
CA SER A 160 8.16 6.73 17.80
C SER A 160 7.38 7.44 18.90
N SER A 161 6.05 7.39 18.94
CA SER A 161 5.32 7.95 20.08
C SER A 161 4.01 7.24 20.36
N ASP A 162 3.62 7.18 21.63
CA ASP A 162 2.21 7.16 21.99
C ASP A 162 1.53 8.32 21.26
N VAL A 163 0.64 7.98 20.32
CA VAL A 163 0.71 8.42 18.92
C VAL A 163 0.65 9.93 18.69
N PHE A 164 -0.08 10.67 19.53
CA PHE A 164 -0.13 12.11 19.51
C PHE A 164 -0.16 12.66 20.94
N LEU A 165 0.31 13.90 21.10
CA LEU A 165 0.18 14.67 22.34
C LEU A 165 -1.28 14.71 22.81
N SER A 166 -1.51 14.91 24.12
CA SER A 166 -2.86 15.24 24.61
C SER A 166 -3.38 16.53 23.97
N PHE A 167 -4.71 16.75 23.96
CA PHE A 167 -5.30 17.97 23.39
C PHE A 167 -4.66 19.25 23.94
N SER A 168 -4.43 19.31 25.25
CA SER A 168 -3.79 20.45 25.91
C SER A 168 -2.34 20.66 25.47
N GLN A 169 -1.55 19.59 25.37
CA GLN A 169 -0.15 19.68 24.93
C GLN A 169 -0.03 20.06 23.46
N ALA A 170 -0.86 19.47 22.59
CA ALA A 170 -0.91 19.82 21.18
C ALA A 170 -1.31 21.29 20.99
N LYS A 171 -2.32 21.75 21.72
CA LYS A 171 -2.75 23.15 21.72
C LYS A 171 -1.63 24.11 22.11
N THR A 172 -0.93 23.83 23.21
CA THR A 172 0.23 24.63 23.64
C THR A 172 1.29 24.69 22.55
N LYS A 173 1.60 23.55 21.93
CA LYS A 173 2.62 23.48 20.87
C LYS A 173 2.23 24.24 19.62
N VAL A 174 0.98 24.12 19.15
CA VAL A 174 0.48 24.87 17.98
C VAL A 174 0.51 26.39 18.24
N LYS A 175 0.23 26.79 19.47
CA LYS A 175 0.31 28.19 19.90
C LYS A 175 1.75 28.73 19.90
N GLU A 176 2.71 27.95 20.40
CA GLU A 176 4.14 28.29 20.35
C GLU A 176 4.67 28.45 18.92
N MET A 177 4.12 27.71 17.97
CA MET A 177 4.44 27.84 16.54
C MET A 177 3.85 29.09 15.88
N GLY A 178 3.03 29.87 16.59
CA GLY A 178 2.45 31.11 16.06
C GLY A 178 1.35 30.90 15.00
N ILE A 179 0.75 29.71 14.95
CA ILE A 179 -0.29 29.35 13.98
C ILE A 179 -1.64 29.93 14.46
N LYS A 180 -2.22 30.82 13.66
CA LYS A 180 -3.41 31.60 14.04
C LYS A 180 -4.69 31.14 13.35
N THR A 181 -4.57 30.45 12.22
CA THR A 181 -5.72 30.01 11.42
C THR A 181 -5.61 28.55 11.01
N SER A 182 -6.76 27.92 10.75
CA SER A 182 -6.79 26.57 10.19
C SER A 182 -6.09 26.49 8.84
N THR A 183 -6.18 27.56 8.04
CA THR A 183 -5.48 27.64 6.75
C THR A 183 -3.97 27.55 6.93
N GLN A 184 -3.40 28.28 7.87
CA GLN A 184 -1.97 28.21 8.18
C GLN A 184 -1.56 26.82 8.68
N TRP A 185 -2.40 26.17 9.49
CA TRP A 185 -2.16 24.79 9.92
C TRP A 185 -2.10 23.83 8.73
N PHE A 186 -3.06 23.89 7.81
CA PHE A 186 -3.09 23.02 6.64
C PHE A 186 -1.97 23.30 5.65
N GLU A 187 -1.58 24.56 5.48
CA GLU A 187 -0.44 24.95 4.66
C GLU A 187 0.87 24.37 5.21
N LEU A 188 1.13 24.55 6.51
CA LEU A 188 2.25 23.92 7.20
C LEU A 188 2.25 22.39 7.00
N CYS A 189 1.08 21.76 7.13
CA CYS A 189 0.96 20.32 6.91
C CYS A 189 1.30 19.94 5.46
N SER A 190 0.78 20.69 4.47
CA SER A 190 1.02 20.43 3.04
C SER A 190 2.50 20.51 2.66
N GLN A 191 3.27 21.36 3.35
CA GLN A 191 4.71 21.52 3.18
C GLN A 191 5.51 20.44 3.91
N GLY A 192 4.86 19.50 4.59
CA GLY A 192 5.50 18.44 5.36
C GLY A 192 6.03 18.89 6.74
N ASN A 193 5.75 20.13 7.14
CA ASN A 193 6.28 20.76 8.36
C ASN A 193 5.37 20.56 9.59
N ARG A 194 4.36 19.68 9.49
CA ARG A 194 3.49 19.32 10.62
C ARG A 194 4.33 18.63 11.71
N PRO A 195 4.24 19.06 12.99
CA PRO A 195 4.80 18.29 14.10
C PRO A 195 4.25 16.87 14.10
N PRO A 196 5.09 15.83 14.04
CA PRO A 196 4.62 14.45 13.88
C PRO A 196 3.68 14.00 15.00
N GLU A 197 3.87 14.53 16.21
CA GLU A 197 3.11 14.28 17.43
C GLU A 197 1.78 15.06 17.54
N ILE A 198 1.38 15.81 16.51
CA ILE A 198 0.06 16.47 16.46
C ILE A 198 -0.71 15.92 15.25
N PRO A 199 -1.93 15.38 15.40
CA PRO A 199 -2.67 14.80 14.30
C PRO A 199 -2.93 15.84 13.20
N PHE A 200 -2.87 15.40 11.94
CA PHE A 200 -3.20 16.25 10.78
C PHE A 200 -4.61 16.85 10.92
N ASN A 201 -5.57 16.03 11.35
CA ASN A 201 -6.93 16.45 11.68
C ASN A 201 -7.21 16.25 13.18
N PRO A 202 -6.98 17.27 14.02
CA PRO A 202 -7.26 17.20 15.45
C PRO A 202 -8.70 16.81 15.80
N LYS A 203 -9.68 17.16 14.96
CA LYS A 203 -11.09 16.78 15.12
C LYS A 203 -11.31 15.27 15.15
N GLU A 204 -10.51 14.51 14.40
CA GLU A 204 -10.66 13.05 14.30
C GLU A 204 -10.05 12.30 15.50
N TYR A 205 -9.25 12.98 16.32
CA TYR A 205 -8.47 12.33 17.37
C TYR A 205 -8.84 12.82 18.78
N TYR A 206 -9.11 14.11 18.96
CA TYR A 206 -9.40 14.67 20.28
C TYR A 206 -10.91 14.72 20.53
N SER A 207 -11.34 14.03 21.59
CA SER A 207 -12.72 14.12 22.08
C SER A 207 -13.11 15.52 22.58
N GLU A 208 -12.12 16.30 23.02
CA GLU A 208 -12.23 17.65 23.55
C GLU A 208 -12.32 18.73 22.46
N TRP A 209 -12.37 18.32 21.19
CA TRP A 209 -12.38 19.23 20.05
C TRP A 209 -13.63 20.13 20.03
N GLN A 210 -13.41 21.45 20.18
CA GLN A 210 -14.45 22.48 20.13
C GLN A 210 -14.34 23.39 18.90
N GLY A 211 -13.52 23.00 17.91
CA GLY A 211 -13.25 23.78 16.71
C GLY A 211 -11.89 24.49 16.71
N TRP A 212 -11.50 24.98 15.53
CA TRP A 212 -10.18 25.59 15.31
C TRP A 212 -9.91 26.77 16.23
N THR A 213 -10.92 27.60 16.50
CA THR A 213 -10.76 28.74 17.40
C THR A 213 -10.36 28.31 18.82
N ALA A 214 -10.86 27.17 19.32
CA ALA A 214 -10.49 26.66 20.63
C ALA A 214 -9.10 26.01 20.64
N PHE A 215 -8.68 25.40 19.53
CA PHE A 215 -7.41 24.71 19.40
C PHE A 215 -6.22 25.64 19.09
N LEU A 216 -6.45 26.76 18.41
CA LEU A 216 -5.40 27.70 18.00
C LEU A 216 -5.21 28.91 18.96
N LYS A 217 -6.09 29.09 19.95
CA LYS A 217 -6.05 30.22 20.92
C LYS A 217 -5.35 29.89 22.23
#